data_AF-A0A392U6F8-F1
#
_entry.id   AF-A0A392U6F8-F1
#
_cell.length_a   1.000
_cell.length_b   1.000
_cell.length_c   1.000
_cell.angle_alpha   90.00
_cell.angle_beta   90.00
_cell.angle_gamma   90.00
#
_symmetry.space_group_name_H-M   'P 1'
#
loop_
_entity.id
_entity.type
_entity.pdbx_description
1 polymer ?
#
loop_
_entity_poly.entity_id
_entity_poly.type
_entity_poly.pdbx_seq_one_letter_code
_entity_poly.pdbx_strand_id
1 'polypeptide(L)'
;GAAVHAAILSEGFKNVPNLVLRDVTPLSLGIEANVGHVMSVVIPRNTPVPVKMTKPFSTLIDNQSIALFPVYEGERAKASDN
;
A
#
# COMPACT_ATOMS: atom_id res chain seq x y z
N GLY A 1 -18.06 -15.66 6.46
CA GLY A 1 -16.89 -14.79 6.66
C GLY A 1 -17.31 -13.43 7.18
N ALA A 2 -17.74 -12.53 6.30
CA ALA A 2 -18.05 -11.13 6.64
C ALA A 2 -19.01 -10.94 7.81
N ALA A 3 -20.14 -11.67 7.86
CA ALA A 3 -21.10 -11.58 8.98
C ALA A 3 -20.48 -11.98 10.34
N VAL A 4 -19.55 -12.95 10.34
CA VAL A 4 -18.81 -13.36 11.55
C VAL A 4 -17.83 -12.26 11.98
N HIS A 5 -17.15 -11.63 11.02
CA HIS A 5 -16.26 -10.50 11.31
C HIS A 5 -17.01 -9.27 11.82
N ALA A 6 -18.17 -8.97 11.25
CA ALA A 6 -19.07 -7.91 11.74
C ALA A 6 -19.54 -8.19 13.18
N ALA A 7 -19.88 -9.44 13.50
CA ALA A 7 -20.24 -9.84 14.86
C ALA A 7 -19.06 -9.74 15.85
N ILE A 8 -17.83 -10.05 15.43
CA ILE A 8 -16.59 -9.85 16.22
C ILE A 8 -16.38 -8.36 16.55
N LEU A 9 -16.64 -7.46 15.59
CA LEU A 9 -16.44 -6.03 15.75
C LEU A 9 -17.60 -5.32 16.48
N SER A 10 -18.75 -5.99 16.64
CA SER A 10 -19.95 -5.41 17.27
C SER A 10 -19.96 -5.61 18.79
N GLU A 11 -20.25 -4.55 19.54
CA GLU A 11 -20.41 -4.59 21.00
C GLU A 11 -21.71 -5.33 21.39
N GLY A 12 -21.66 -6.65 21.54
CA GLY A 12 -22.83 -7.43 21.95
C GLY A 12 -22.63 -8.95 22.04
N PHE A 13 -21.66 -9.51 21.32
CA PHE A 13 -21.36 -10.94 21.37
C PHE A 13 -20.24 -11.21 22.38
N LYS A 14 -20.60 -11.73 23.57
CA LYS A 14 -19.64 -11.99 24.67
C LYS A 14 -18.83 -13.29 24.54
N ASN A 15 -19.21 -14.18 23.63
CA ASN A 15 -18.60 -15.50 23.44
C ASN A 15 -18.13 -15.68 21.99
N VAL A 16 -17.19 -14.84 21.56
CA VAL A 16 -16.60 -14.98 20.22
C VAL A 16 -15.24 -15.66 20.36
N PRO A 17 -14.97 -16.75 19.63
CA PRO A 17 -13.64 -17.39 19.64
C PRO A 17 -12.56 -16.39 19.24
N ASN A 18 -11.37 -16.53 19.83
CA ASN A 18 -10.23 -15.65 19.60
C ASN A 18 -9.68 -15.86 18.17
N LEU A 19 -10.35 -15.26 17.19
CA LEU A 19 -10.00 -15.33 15.77
C LEU A 19 -9.05 -14.18 15.43
N VAL A 20 -7.80 -14.50 15.09
CA VAL A 20 -6.83 -13.52 14.59
C VAL A 20 -6.91 -13.49 13.07
N LEU A 21 -7.26 -12.33 12.52
CA LEU A 21 -7.17 -12.08 11.08
C LEU A 21 -5.87 -11.37 10.77
N ARG A 22 -5.11 -11.92 9.82
CA ARG A 22 -3.90 -11.31 9.28
C ARG A 22 -4.10 -11.14 7.79
N ASP A 23 -4.44 -9.93 7.40
CA ASP A 23 -4.64 -9.57 6.00
C ASP A 23 -3.32 -9.05 5.39
N VAL A 24 -3.20 -9.10 4.06
CA VAL A 24 -2.00 -8.71 3.32
C VAL A 24 -2.35 -7.90 2.06
N THR A 25 -1.43 -7.04 1.61
CA THR A 25 -1.59 -6.32 0.33
C THR A 25 -1.60 -7.29 -0.86
N PRO A 26 -2.54 -7.18 -1.82
CA PRO A 26 -2.58 -8.10 -2.97
C PRO A 26 -1.48 -7.82 -4.00
N LEU A 27 -1.16 -6.55 -4.24
CA LEU A 27 -0.12 -6.08 -5.16
C LEU A 27 0.79 -5.06 -4.48
N SER A 28 1.90 -4.75 -5.14
CA SER A 28 2.86 -3.75 -4.69
C SER A 28 2.33 -2.35 -4.94
N LEU A 29 2.41 -1.50 -3.92
CA LEU A 29 2.10 -0.08 -4.00
C LEU A 29 3.39 0.72 -4.14
N GLY A 30 3.39 1.69 -5.02
CA GLY A 30 4.56 2.50 -5.28
C GLY A 30 4.20 3.77 -6.02
N ILE A 31 5.25 4.50 -6.38
CA ILE A 31 5.13 5.73 -7.14
C ILE A 31 5.90 5.62 -8.44
N GLU A 32 5.53 6.43 -9.42
CA GLU A 32 6.35 6.62 -10.60
C GLU A 32 7.62 7.42 -10.24
N ALA A 33 8.78 6.83 -10.49
CA ALA A 33 10.03 7.56 -10.44
C ALA A 33 10.10 8.50 -11.64
N ASN A 34 10.23 9.80 -11.37
CA ASN A 34 10.30 10.84 -12.40
C ASN A 34 11.45 10.63 -13.40
N VAL A 35 12.48 9.85 -13.05
CA VAL A 35 13.52 9.41 -14.00
C VAL A 35 13.13 8.05 -14.57
N GLY A 36 12.77 8.03 -15.86
CA GLY A 36 12.60 6.79 -16.62
C GLY A 36 11.23 6.11 -16.54
N HIS A 37 10.21 6.75 -15.93
CA HIS A 37 8.84 6.22 -15.82
C HIS A 37 8.77 4.83 -15.16
N VAL A 38 9.74 4.53 -14.29
CA VAL A 38 9.89 3.23 -13.64
C VAL A 38 9.10 3.22 -12.34
N MET A 39 8.45 2.09 -12.04
CA MET A 39 7.74 1.87 -10.80
C MET A 39 8.73 1.75 -9.63
N SER A 40 8.71 2.71 -8.71
CA SER A 40 9.43 2.63 -7.44
C SER A 40 8.49 2.13 -6.35
N VAL A 41 8.57 0.83 -6.06
CA VAL A 41 7.80 0.18 -4.99
C VAL A 41 8.15 0.78 -3.62
N VAL A 42 7.09 1.07 -2.84
CA VAL A 42 7.15 1.55 -1.45
C VAL A 42 6.63 0.49 -0.49
N ILE A 43 5.49 -0.14 -0.79
CA ILE A 43 4.94 -1.26 -0.02
C ILE A 43 4.88 -2.48 -0.95
N PRO A 44 5.69 -3.53 -0.71
CA PRO A 44 5.65 -4.74 -1.53
C PRO A 44 4.30 -5.48 -1.41
N ARG A 45 3.95 -6.28 -2.42
CA ARG A 45 2.86 -7.25 -2.32
C ARG A 45 3.05 -8.22 -1.15
N ASN A 46 1.95 -8.80 -0.69
CA ASN A 46 1.87 -9.71 0.45
C ASN A 46 2.37 -9.09 1.78
N THR A 47 2.37 -7.76 1.91
CA THR A 47 2.75 -7.09 3.16
C THR A 47 1.58 -7.13 4.14
N PRO A 48 1.76 -7.59 5.39
CA PRO A 48 0.68 -7.63 6.38
C PRO A 48 0.14 -6.23 6.69
N VAL A 49 -1.19 -6.08 6.73
CA VAL A 49 -1.84 -4.82 7.13
C VAL A 49 -2.31 -4.90 8.59
N PRO A 50 -2.28 -3.78 9.35
CA PRO A 50 -1.89 -2.42 8.95
C PRO A 50 -0.36 -2.22 8.86
N VAL A 51 0.09 -1.41 7.89
CA VAL A 51 1.51 -1.08 7.71
C VAL A 51 1.71 0.38 7.33
N LYS A 52 2.85 0.95 7.74
CA LYS A 52 3.33 2.27 7.28
C LYS A 52 4.79 2.11 6.85
N MET A 53 5.09 2.48 5.61
CA MET A 53 6.46 2.51 5.07
C MET A 53 6.79 3.93 4.61
N THR A 54 8.07 4.29 4.64
CA THR A 54 8.54 5.62 4.24
C THR A 54 9.81 5.46 3.43
N LYS A 55 9.84 6.11 2.27
CA LYS A 55 11.00 6.14 1.37
C LYS A 55 11.34 7.59 1.06
N PRO A 56 12.59 8.03 1.25
CA PRO A 56 12.99 9.41 0.95
C PRO A 56 13.05 9.62 -0.57
N PHE A 57 12.61 10.80 -1.00
CA PHE A 57 12.70 11.27 -2.38
C PHE A 57 13.29 12.69 -2.41
N SER A 58 13.97 13.03 -3.49
CA SER A 58 14.57 14.35 -3.70
C SER A 58 14.13 14.96 -5.03
N THR A 59 14.25 16.27 -5.14
CA THR A 59 14.14 16.97 -6.42
C THR A 59 15.26 16.52 -7.36
N LEU A 60 15.01 16.61 -8.66
CA LEU A 60 15.95 16.16 -9.70
C LEU A 60 16.79 17.31 -10.26
N ILE A 61 16.29 18.54 -10.17
CA ILE A 61 16.93 19.74 -10.69
C ILE A 61 16.92 20.86 -9.65
N ASP A 62 17.89 21.76 -9.77
CA ASP A 62 17.98 22.95 -8.92
C ASP A 62 16.76 23.85 -9.12
N ASN A 63 16.29 24.46 -8.03
CA ASN A 63 15.13 25.36 -8.01
C ASN A 63 13.81 24.71 -8.49
N GLN A 64 13.67 23.38 -8.39
CA GLN A 64 12.41 22.69 -8.63
C GLN A 64 11.37 23.06 -7.56
N SER A 65 10.34 23.81 -7.93
CA SER A 65 9.29 24.30 -7.02
C SER A 65 8.18 23.28 -6.73
N ILE A 66 7.95 22.33 -7.64
CA ILE A 66 6.88 21.33 -7.55
C ILE A 66 7.43 19.94 -7.88
N ALA A 67 7.07 18.95 -7.06
CA ALA A 67 7.31 17.53 -7.32
C ALA A 67 5.98 16.77 -7.31
N LEU A 68 5.68 16.09 -8.41
CA LEU A 68 4.50 15.23 -8.52
C LEU A 68 4.88 13.78 -8.16
N PHE A 69 4.01 13.12 -7.42
CA PHE A 69 4.15 11.72 -7.03
C PHE A 69 2.88 10.94 -7.41
N PRO A 70 2.75 10.49 -8.66
CA PRO A 70 1.62 9.66 -9.04
C PRO A 70 1.80 8.26 -8.41
N VAL A 71 0.71 7.75 -7.83
CA VAL A 71 0.69 6.48 -7.09
C VAL A 71 0.08 5.39 -7.96
N TYR A 72 0.72 4.22 -7.98
CA TYR A 72 0.33 3.06 -8.77
C TYR A 72 0.26 1.80 -7.90
N GLU A 73 -0.49 0.81 -8.38
CA GLU A 73 -0.57 -0.54 -7.81
C GLU A 73 -0.26 -1.56 -8.91
N GLY A 74 0.75 -2.41 -8.73
CA GLY A 74 1.09 -3.43 -9.73
C GLY A 74 2.54 -3.91 -9.65
N GLU A 75 2.90 -4.83 -10.55
CA GLU A 75 4.18 -5.55 -10.54
C GLU A 75 5.02 -5.33 -11.81
N ARG A 76 4.55 -4.50 -12.74
CA ARG A 76 5.29 -4.17 -13.96
C ARG A 76 6.35 -3.12 -13.67
N ALA A 77 7.45 -3.21 -14.40
CA ALA A 77 8.58 -2.29 -14.25
C ALA A 77 8.24 -0.84 -14.64
N LYS A 78 7.39 -0.65 -15.65
CA LYS A 78 6.94 0.67 -16.08
C LYS A 78 5.67 1.05 -15.32
N ALA A 79 5.68 2.24 -14.71
CA ALA A 79 4.59 2.67 -13.82
C ALA A 79 3.23 2.79 -14.54
N SER A 80 3.21 3.33 -15.76
CA SER A 80 1.99 3.53 -16.55
C SER A 80 1.34 2.24 -17.09
N ASP A 81 2.03 1.10 -16.99
CA ASP A 81 1.46 -0.19 -17.39
C ASP A 81 0.78 -0.91 -16.19
N ASN A 82 0.88 -0.34 -14.98
CA ASN A 82 0.28 -0.83 -13.74
C ASN A 82 -1.09 -0.18 -13.46
#